data_AF-A0A4Y7KH10-F1
#
_entry.id   AF-A0A4Y7KH10-F1
#
_cell.length_a   1.000
_cell.length_b   1.000
_cell.length_c   1.000
_cell.angle_alpha   90.00
_cell.angle_beta   90.00
_cell.angle_gamma   90.00
#
_symmetry.space_group_name_H-M   'P 1'
#
loop_
_entity.id
_entity.type
_entity.pdbx_description
1 polymer ?
#
loop_
_entity_poly.entity_id
_entity_poly.type
_entity_poly.pdbx_seq_one_letter_code
_entity_poly.pdbx_strand_id
1 'polypeptide(L)'
;MMVNEHFLFDTLALVRKLEKEGFESKHAEAVTDALTQVLSDSLENVAQLYVSNGQMKKIQMGIQADISKFKSQVNCFLFIQWKAISCSLVEYMG
;
A
#
# COMPACT_ATOMS: atom_id res chain seq x y z
N MET A 1 -5.87 -3.08 10.98
CA MET A 1 -7.15 -2.35 10.89
C MET A 1 -7.93 -3.00 9.77
N MET A 2 -9.09 -3.60 10.08
CA MET A 2 -9.91 -4.35 9.12
C MET A 2 -10.61 -3.35 8.18
N VAL A 3 -10.44 -3.53 6.87
CA VAL A 3 -11.31 -2.91 5.86
C VAL A 3 -12.42 -3.92 5.61
N ASN A 4 -13.59 -3.68 6.21
CA ASN A 4 -14.84 -4.35 5.84
C ASN A 4 -15.77 -3.28 5.28
N GLU A 5 -15.64 -3.01 3.98
CA GLU A 5 -16.67 -2.29 3.25
C GLU A 5 -17.41 -3.31 2.37
N HIS A 6 -18.40 -3.99 2.97
CA HIS A 6 -19.47 -4.57 2.16
C HIS A 6 -20.31 -3.39 1.63
N PHE A 7 -19.88 -2.79 0.53
CA PHE A 7 -20.69 -1.83 -0.23
C PHE A 7 -21.83 -2.61 -0.90
N LEU A 8 -22.93 -2.80 -0.17
CA LEU A 8 -24.19 -3.29 -0.73
C LEU A 8 -24.91 -2.11 -1.39
N PHE A 9 -24.74 -1.99 -2.70
CA PHE A 9 -25.58 -1.11 -3.51
C PHE A 9 -26.98 -1.73 -3.60
N ASP A 10 -27.97 -1.09 -2.98
CA ASP A 10 -29.38 -1.45 -3.16
C ASP A 10 -29.85 -0.96 -4.54
N THR A 11 -29.57 -1.77 -5.55
CA THR A 11 -29.93 -1.51 -6.95
C THR A 11 -31.45 -1.41 -7.13
N LEU A 12 -32.23 -2.17 -6.35
CA LEU A 12 -33.69 -2.12 -6.40
C LEU A 12 -34.23 -0.78 -5.86
N ALA A 13 -33.67 -0.26 -4.77
CA ALA A 13 -34.04 1.05 -4.25
C ALA A 13 -33.68 2.18 -5.21
N LEU A 14 -32.58 2.05 -5.96
CA LEU A 14 -32.18 3.03 -6.97
C LEU A 14 -33.12 3.02 -8.18
N VAL A 15 -33.46 1.84 -8.72
CA VAL A 15 -34.45 1.69 -9.80
C VAL A 15 -35.79 2.30 -9.39
N ARG A 16 -36.28 1.98 -8.19
CA ARG A 16 -37.55 2.54 -7.66
C ARG A 16 -37.52 4.05 -7.46
N LYS A 17 -36.35 4.64 -7.19
CA LYS A 17 -36.21 6.10 -7.14
C LYS A 17 -36.28 6.70 -8.54
N LEU A 18 -35.60 6.10 -9.52
CA LEU A 18 -35.63 6.55 -10.91
C LEU A 18 -37.04 6.44 -11.51
N GLU A 19 -37.77 5.37 -11.21
CA GLU A 19 -39.17 5.22 -11.61
C GLU A 19 -40.07 6.30 -11.00
N LYS A 20 -39.82 6.72 -9.75
CA LYS A 20 -40.55 7.84 -9.11
C LYS A 20 -40.24 9.20 -9.73
N GLU A 21 -39.06 9.36 -10.31
CA GLU A 21 -38.67 10.55 -11.08
C GLU A 21 -39.19 10.51 -12.53
N GLY A 22 -39.95 9.48 -12.91
CA GLY A 22 -40.61 9.37 -14.21
C GLY A 22 -39.85 8.59 -15.28
N PHE A 23 -38.77 7.88 -14.91
CA PHE A 23 -38.08 6.98 -15.84
C PHE A 23 -38.91 5.71 -16.10
N GLU A 24 -38.97 5.29 -17.35
CA GLU A 24 -39.48 3.96 -17.70
C GLU A 24 -38.56 2.88 -17.10
N SER A 25 -39.15 1.78 -16.60
CA SER A 25 -38.42 0.74 -15.85
C SER A 25 -37.15 0.25 -16.57
N LYS A 26 -37.21 0.07 -17.89
CA LYS A 26 -36.06 -0.29 -18.73
C LYS A 26 -34.92 0.73 -18.72
N HIS A 27 -35.24 2.02 -18.69
CA HIS A 27 -34.25 3.07 -18.64
C HIS A 27 -33.66 3.21 -17.23
N ALA A 28 -34.50 3.05 -16.20
CA ALA A 28 -34.06 3.05 -14.81
C ALA A 28 -33.06 1.91 -14.52
N GLU A 29 -33.33 0.72 -15.07
CA GLU A 29 -32.44 -0.44 -14.99
C GLU A 29 -31.12 -0.21 -15.73
N ALA A 30 -31.17 0.26 -16.98
CA ALA A 30 -29.97 0.54 -17.78
C ALA A 30 -29.07 1.62 -17.12
N VAL A 31 -29.66 2.66 -16.53
CA VAL A 31 -28.91 3.69 -15.79
C VAL A 31 -28.30 3.12 -14.51
N THR A 32 -29.06 2.28 -13.79
CA THR A 32 -28.57 1.62 -12.56
C THR A 32 -27.42 0.68 -12.86
N ASP A 33 -27.48 -0.07 -13.96
CA ASP A 33 -26.41 -0.97 -14.39
C ASP A 33 -25.15 -0.21 -14.79
N ALA A 34 -25.30 0.85 -15.60
CA ALA A 34 -24.18 1.70 -15.99
C ALA A 34 -23.49 2.35 -14.78
N LEU A 35 -24.28 2.83 -13.81
CA LEU A 35 -23.76 3.38 -12.56
C LEU A 35 -23.04 2.32 -11.73
N THR A 36 -23.63 1.12 -11.59
CA THR A 36 -23.03 0.02 -10.83
C THR A 36 -21.69 -0.39 -11.44
N GLN A 37 -21.61 -0.46 -12.76
CA GLN A 37 -20.38 -0.79 -13.47
C GLN A 37 -19.29 0.27 -13.26
N VAL A 38 -19.60 1.56 -13.49
CA VAL A 38 -18.64 2.65 -13.28
C VAL A 38 -18.15 2.73 -11.83
N LEU A 39 -19.04 2.49 -10.86
CA LEU A 39 -18.69 2.49 -9.44
C LEU A 39 -17.81 1.29 -9.08
N SER A 40 -18.12 0.10 -9.61
CA SER A 40 -17.30 -1.11 -9.45
C SER A 40 -15.89 -0.90 -10.02
N ASP A 41 -15.80 -0.40 -11.25
CA ASP A 41 -14.52 -0.16 -11.95
C ASP A 41 -13.71 0.92 -11.24
N SER A 42 -14.36 1.98 -10.74
CA SER A 42 -13.71 3.04 -9.98
C SER A 42 -13.17 2.54 -8.64
N LEU A 43 -13.93 1.69 -7.94
CA LEU A 43 -13.50 1.09 -6.67
C LEU A 43 -12.35 0.11 -6.87
N GLU A 44 -12.41 -0.72 -7.92
CA GLU A 44 -11.32 -1.61 -8.28
C GLU A 44 -10.05 -0.83 -8.63
N ASN A 45 -10.15 0.22 -9.44
CA ASN A 45 -9.02 1.09 -9.77
C ASN A 45 -8.42 1.75 -8.51
N VAL A 46 -9.26 2.25 -7.61
CA VAL A 46 -8.81 2.81 -6.32
C VAL A 46 -8.15 1.72 -5.48
N ALA A 47 -8.71 0.51 -5.38
CA ALA A 47 -8.12 -0.61 -4.66
C ALA A 47 -6.76 -1.05 -5.24
N GLN A 48 -6.59 -0.99 -6.56
CA GLN A 48 -5.31 -1.23 -7.24
C GLN A 48 -4.30 -0.11 -6.94
N LEU A 49 -4.73 1.16 -6.92
CA LEU A 49 -3.90 2.31 -6.53
C LEU A 49 -3.52 2.30 -5.05
N TYR A 50 -4.31 1.65 -4.21
CA TYR A 50 -3.96 1.33 -2.83
C TYR A 50 -2.88 0.25 -2.71
N VAL A 51 -2.28 -0.20 -3.84
CA VAL A 51 -1.05 -1.00 -3.95
C VAL A 51 -0.80 -1.76 -2.67
N SER A 52 -1.53 -2.87 -2.55
CA SER A 52 -1.41 -3.93 -1.56
C SER A 52 -0.42 -3.61 -0.45
N ASN A 53 -0.91 -3.43 0.78
CA ASN A 53 -0.07 -3.40 1.98
C ASN A 53 1.07 -4.44 1.94
N GLY A 54 0.88 -5.58 1.25
CA GLY A 54 1.92 -6.58 0.98
C GLY A 54 3.07 -6.12 0.05
N GLN A 55 2.80 -5.44 -1.07
CA GLN A 55 3.84 -4.91 -1.96
C GLN A 55 4.63 -3.78 -1.31
N MET A 56 3.95 -2.84 -0.66
CA MET A 56 4.60 -1.77 0.11
C MET A 56 5.46 -2.33 1.25
N LYS A 57 4.96 -3.33 1.99
CA LYS A 57 5.73 -4.00 3.05
C LYS A 57 6.94 -4.75 2.50
N LYS A 58 6.85 -5.37 1.32
CA LYS A 58 8.00 -6.03 0.67
C LYS A 58 9.10 -5.03 0.30
N ILE A 59 8.72 -3.89 -0.29
CA ILE A 59 9.66 -2.81 -0.61
C ILE A 59 10.29 -2.25 0.68
N GLN A 60 9.48 -2.01 1.72
CA GLN A 60 9.97 -1.54 3.02
C GLN A 60 10.96 -2.51 3.67
N MET A 61 10.68 -3.82 3.66
CA MET A 61 11.59 -4.85 4.16
C MET A 61 12.91 -4.88 3.39
N GLY A 62 12.86 -4.71 2.06
CA GLY A 62 14.06 -4.62 1.22
C GLY A 62 14.93 -3.42 1.59
N ILE A 63 14.33 -2.23 1.66
CA ILE A 63 15.02 -0.99 2.08
C ILE A 63 15.61 -1.14 3.49
N GLN A 64 14.86 -1.72 4.43
CA GLN A 64 15.32 -1.92 5.80
C GLN A 64 16.50 -2.90 5.89
N ALA A 65 16.51 -3.95 5.06
CA ALA A 65 17.62 -4.89 4.98
C ALA A 65 18.89 -4.23 4.43
N ASP A 66 18.77 -3.43 3.36
CA ASP A 66 19.90 -2.71 2.78
C ASP A 66 20.49 -1.68 3.75
N ILE A 67 19.64 -0.93 4.47
CA ILE A 67 20.08 0.00 5.52
C ILE A 67 20.81 -0.75 6.63
N SER A 68 20.30 -1.91 7.04
CA SER A 68 20.92 -2.72 8.11
C SER A 68 22.29 -3.24 7.69
N LYS A 69 22.42 -3.68 6.44
CA LYS A 69 23.69 -4.11 5.84
C LYS A 69 24.67 -2.95 5.72
N PHE A 70 24.21 -1.78 5.29
CA PHE A 70 25.07 -0.60 5.23
C PHE A 70 25.59 -0.20 6.62
N LYS A 71 24.71 -0.17 7.63
CA LYS A 71 25.11 0.12 9.02
C LYS A 71 26.14 -0.88 9.55
N SER A 72 25.98 -2.18 9.25
CA SER A 72 26.94 -3.18 9.70
C SER A 72 28.30 -3.04 9.02
N GLN A 73 28.33 -2.66 7.74
CA GLN A 73 29.56 -2.34 7.02
C GLN A 73 30.26 -1.11 7.61
N VAL A 74 29.53 -0.04 7.89
CA VAL A 74 30.08 1.17 8.53
C VAL A 74 30.64 0.84 9.92
N ASN A 75 29.90 0.10 10.74
CA ASN A 75 30.37 -0.31 12.06
C ASN A 75 31.61 -1.21 11.99
N CYS A 76 31.64 -2.15 11.03
CA CYS A 76 32.81 -3.00 10.80
C CYS A 76 34.03 -2.18 10.40
N PHE A 77 33.87 -1.21 9.49
CA PHE A 77 34.94 -0.32 9.08
C PHE A 77 35.49 0.49 10.26
N LEU A 78 34.61 1.10 11.06
CA LEU A 78 34.99 1.86 12.25
C LEU A 78 35.71 0.98 13.28
N PHE A 79 35.25 -0.26 13.47
CA PHE A 79 35.88 -1.21 14.39
C PHE A 79 37.29 -1.61 13.94
N ILE A 80 37.49 -1.86 12.64
CA ILE A 80 38.82 -2.18 12.08
C ILE A 80 39.76 -0.99 12.27
N GLN A 81 39.32 0.24 11.97
CA GLN A 81 40.09 1.45 12.18
C GLN A 81 40.49 1.62 13.66
N TRP A 82 39.53 1.46 14.57
CA TRP A 82 39.80 1.53 16.01
C TRP A 82 40.86 0.52 16.46
N LYS A 83 40.75 -0.72 15.99
CA LYS A 83 41.70 -1.79 16.32
C LYS A 83 43.10 -1.48 15.80
N ALA A 84 43.21 -0.98 14.57
CA ALA A 84 44.50 -0.58 14.00
C ALA A 84 45.17 0.54 14.81
N ILE A 85 44.41 1.59 15.16
CA ILE A 85 44.92 2.70 15.99
C ILE A 85 45.39 2.19 17.36
N SER A 86 44.62 1.30 18.00
CA SER A 86 44.99 0.75 19.30
C SER A 86 46.27 -0.09 19.24
N CYS A 87 46.48 -0.87 18.18
CA CYS A 87 47.74 -1.62 17.97
C CYS A 87 48.93 -0.68 17.84
N SER A 88 48.83 0.38 17.02
CA SER A 88 49.92 1.35 16.86
C SER A 88 50.26 2.11 18.15
N LEU A 89 49.26 2.41 18.99
CA LEU A 89 49.49 3.05 20.29
C LEU A 89 50.23 2.14 21.27
N VAL A 90 49.95 0.83 21.27
CA VAL A 90 50.66 -0.15 22.10
C VAL A 90 52.13 -0.27 21.68
N GLU A 91 52.41 -0.27 20.37
CA GLU A 91 53.77 -0.31 19.82
C GLU A 91 54.57 0.97 20.13
N TYR A 92 53.92 2.12 20.23
CA TYR A 92 54.57 3.40 20.56
C TYR A 92 54.87 3.60 22.05
N MET A 93 54.14 2.91 22.94
CA MET A 93 54.29 3.06 24.40
C MET A 93 55.05 1.91 25.07
N GLY A 94 55.39 0.84 24.34
CA GLY A 94 56.27 -0.25 24.78
C GLY A 94 57.71 -0.02 24.36
#